data_AF-A0A661S1H7-F1
#
_entry.id   AF-A0A661S1H7-F1
#
_cell.length_a   1.000
_cell.length_b   1.000
_cell.length_c   1.000
_cell.angle_alpha   90.00
_cell.angle_beta   90.00
_cell.angle_gamma   90.00
#
_symmetry.space_group_name_H-M   'P 1'
#
loop_
_entity.id
_entity.type
_entity.pdbx_description
1 polymer ?
#
loop_
_entity_poly.entity_id
_entity_poly.type
_entity_poly.pdbx_seq_one_letter_code
_entity_poly.pdbx_strand_id
1 'polypeptide(L)' 'MAIGVINKKTTATRLIPVPGKKAGDRAYFGGLLGQSVIMPVNNGQGENRFIRRGGRIPAPIQSLTN' A
#
# COMPACT_ATOMS: atom_id res chain seq x y z
N MET A 1 4.90 -3.55 -2.67
CA MET A 1 5.69 -4.78 -2.93
C MET A 1 6.59 -4.68 -4.17
N ALA A 2 6.07 -4.34 -5.36
CA ALA A 2 6.87 -4.30 -6.59
C ALA A 2 8.19 -3.50 -6.48
N ILE A 3 8.15 -2.32 -5.84
CA ILE A 3 9.34 -1.50 -5.61
C ILE A 3 10.44 -2.23 -4.81
N GLY A 4 10.07 -3.06 -3.83
CA GLY A 4 11.02 -3.86 -3.07
C GLY A 4 11.61 -5.00 -3.89
N VAL A 5 10.75 -5.68 -4.66
CA VAL A 5 11.14 -6.79 -5.55
C VAL A 5 12.17 -6.33 -6.60
N ILE A 6 11.93 -5.18 -7.22
CA ILE A 6 12.85 -4.63 -8.25
C ILE A 6 14.15 -4.11 -7.62
N ASN A 7 14.06 -3.41 -6.49
CA ASN A 7 15.23 -2.77 -5.89
C ASN A 7 16.00 -3.65 -4.90
N LYS A 8 15.70 -4.95 -4.80
CA LYS A 8 16.32 -5.88 -3.84
C LYS A 8 16.21 -5.38 -2.39
N LYS A 9 15.07 -4.76 -2.03
CA LYS A 9 14.80 -4.25 -0.68
C LYS A 9 13.59 -4.93 -0.06
N THR A 10 13.70 -5.30 1.22
CA THR A 10 12.56 -5.75 2.01
C THR A 10 11.60 -4.58 2.20
N THR A 11 10.35 -4.75 1.77
CA THR A 11 9.30 -3.73 1.92
C THR A 11 8.11 -4.34 2.63
N ALA A 12 7.47 -3.55 3.50
CA ALA A 12 6.23 -3.89 4.19
C ALA A 12 5.29 -2.69 4.13
N THR A 13 3.98 -2.95 4.25
CA THR A 13 2.98 -1.88 4.27
C THR A 13 1.91 -2.26 5.28
N ARG A 14 1.49 -1.28 6.10
CA ARG A 14 0.36 -1.40 7.02
C ARG A 14 -0.70 -0.39 6.63
N LEU A 15 -1.86 -0.87 6.19
CA LEU A 15 -3.03 -0.05 5.91
C LEU A 15 -3.93 -0.04 7.15
N ILE A 16 -4.36 1.13 7.62
CA ILE A 16 -5.26 1.25 8.77
C ILE A 16 -6.52 2.01 8.32
N PRO A 17 -7.62 1.32 7.98
CA PRO A 17 -8.90 1.97 7.75
C PRO A 17 -9.47 2.46 9.08
N VAL A 18 -10.00 3.69 9.09
CA VAL A 18 -10.61 4.30 10.28
C VAL A 18 -12.06 4.66 9.96
N PRO A 19 -13.02 3.74 10.21
CA PRO A 19 -14.42 3.96 9.90
C PRO A 19 -14.98 5.21 10.56
N GLY A 20 -15.85 5.93 9.86
CA GLY A 20 -16.51 7.14 10.37
C GLY A 20 -15.65 8.40 10.38
N LYS A 21 -14.39 8.34 9.93
CA LYS A 21 -13.49 9.50 9.79
C LYS A 21 -13.20 9.83 8.34
N LYS A 22 -12.77 11.07 8.09
CA LYS A 22 -12.45 11.61 6.76
C LYS A 22 -10.96 11.93 6.65
N ALA A 23 -10.50 12.17 5.41
CA ALA A 23 -9.15 12.65 5.16
C ALA A 23 -8.92 14.00 5.89
N GLY A 24 -7.74 14.15 6.50
CA GLY A 24 -7.40 15.28 7.37
C GLY A 24 -7.72 15.08 8.86
N ASP A 25 -8.62 14.15 9.20
CA ASP A 25 -8.87 13.81 10.60
C ASP A 25 -7.68 13.04 11.21
N ARG A 26 -7.64 12.94 12.55
CA ARG A 26 -6.59 12.21 13.29
C ARG A 26 -7.07 10.84 13.76
N ALA A 27 -6.24 9.83 13.56
CA ALA A 27 -6.39 8.49 14.13
C ALA A 27 -5.47 8.34 15.36
N TYR A 28 -6.03 7.90 16.49
CA TYR A 28 -5.29 7.68 17.74
C TYR A 28 -5.19 6.18 17.98
N PHE A 29 -3.98 5.68 18.19
CA PHE A 29 -3.70 4.25 18.35
C PHE A 29 -3.34 3.87 19.80
N GLY A 30 -3.43 4.83 20.73
CA GLY A 30 -3.06 4.67 22.14
C GLY A 30 -1.67 5.20 22.45
N GLY A 31 -1.37 5.38 23.74
CA GLY A 31 -0.20 6.12 24.22
C GLY A 31 1.15 5.61 23.69
N LEU A 32 1.31 4.30 23.52
CA LEU A 32 2.54 3.70 23.00
C LEU A 32 2.66 3.76 21.47
N LEU A 33 1.52 3.70 20.77
CA LEU A 33 1.47 3.59 19.31
C LEU A 33 1.23 4.95 18.61
N GLY A 34 1.00 6.00 19.39
CA GLY A 34 0.88 7.38 18.91
C GLY A 34 -0.39 7.67 18.13
N GLN A 35 -0.30 8.66 17.23
CA GLN A 35 -1.39 9.13 16.39
C GLN A 35 -0.87 9.43 14.97
N SER A 36 -1.76 9.40 13.98
CA SER A 36 -1.44 9.78 12.61
C SER A 36 -2.59 10.56 11.95
N VAL A 37 -2.26 11.36 10.93
CA VAL A 37 -3.24 12.05 10.10
C VAL A 37 -3.74 11.10 9.00
N ILE A 38 -5.06 11.05 8.80
CA ILE A 38 -5.68 10.22 7.77
C ILE A 38 -5.41 10.87 6.42
N MET A 39 -4.69 10.14 5.56
CA MET A 39 -4.36 10.60 4.21
C MET A 39 -5.58 10.45 3.28
N PRO A 40 -5.76 11.37 2.31
CA PRO A 40 -6.73 11.17 1.24
C PRO A 40 -6.34 9.95 0.41
N VAL A 41 -7.33 9.16 0.02
CA VAL A 41 -7.14 7.98 -0.84
C VAL A 41 -7.75 8.28 -2.19
N ASN A 42 -7.03 7.98 -3.27
CA ASN A 42 -7.60 8.05 -4.62
C ASN A 42 -8.58 6.87 -4.81
N ASN A 43 -9.86 7.14 -4.56
CA ASN A 43 -10.94 6.17 -4.73
C ASN A 43 -11.35 6.10 -6.21
N GLY A 44 -10.52 5.43 -7.02
CA GLY A 44 -10.87 5.11 -8.39
C GLY A 44 -12.26 4.44 -8.42
N GLN A 45 -13.19 5.03 -9.17
CA GLN A 45 -14.56 4.53 -9.21
C GLN A 45 -14.66 3.27 -10.08
N GLY A 46 -15.54 2.34 -9.69
CA GLY A 46 -15.84 1.13 -10.45
C GLY A 46 -14.96 -0.07 -10.14
N GLU A 47 -15.04 -1.09 -10.99
CA GLU A 47 -14.32 -2.34 -10.78
C GLU A 47 -12.81 -2.19 -11.00
N ASN A 48 -12.02 -2.65 -10.04
CA ASN A 48 -10.57 -2.71 -10.19
C ASN A 48 -10.16 -3.93 -11.04
N ARG A 49 -10.24 -3.78 -12.37
CA ARG A 49 -9.85 -4.81 -13.36
C ARG A 49 -8.42 -5.32 -13.15
N PHE A 50 -7.51 -4.46 -12.68
CA PHE A 50 -6.13 -4.84 -12.42
C PHE A 50 -6.02 -5.87 -11.28
N ILE A 51 -6.70 -5.63 -10.15
CA ILE A 51 -6.74 -6.58 -9.04
C ILE A 51 -7.44 -7.87 -9.45
N ARG A 52 -8.57 -7.77 -10.18
CA ARG A 52 -9.36 -8.94 -10.61
C ARG A 52 -8.68 -9.82 -11.65
N ARG A 53 -7.71 -9.30 -12.40
CA ARG A 53 -6.92 -10.09 -13.37
C ARG A 53 -6.26 -11.30 -12.71
N GLY A 54 -5.87 -11.19 -11.44
CA GLY A 54 -5.21 -12.27 -10.71
C GLY A 54 -3.93 -12.78 -11.40
N GLY A 55 -3.55 -14.02 -11.10
CA GLY A 55 -2.38 -14.67 -11.66
C GLY A 55 -1.08 -14.39 -10.90
N ARG A 56 0.06 -14.61 -11.57
CA ARG A 56 1.40 -14.48 -10.99
C ARG A 56 2.21 -13.44 -11.76
N ILE A 57 2.78 -12.48 -11.03
CA ILE A 57 3.80 -11.57 -11.60
C ILE A 57 5.12 -12.36 -11.67
N PRO A 58 5.72 -12.54 -12.86
CA PRO A 58 6.97 -13.28 -13.00
C PRO A 58 8.14 -12.56 -12.33
N ALA A 59 9.22 -13.31 -12.03
CA ALA A 59 10.42 -12.73 -11.45
C ALA A 59 11.08 -11.72 -12.41
N PRO A 60 11.68 -10.64 -11.89
CA PRO A 60 12.39 -9.67 -12.72
C PRO A 60 13.64 -10.28 -13.35
N ILE A 61 13.95 -9.88 -14.58
CA ILE A 61 15.16 -10.29 -15.30
C ILE A 61 16.38 -9.78 -14.55
N GLN A 62 17.30 -10.68 -14.18
CA GLN A 62 18.55 -10.34 -13.50
C GLN A 62 19.73 -10.15 -14.47
N SER A 63 19.65 -10.68 -15.69
CA SER A 63 20.77 -10.68 -16.65
C SER A 63 21.08 -9.30 -17.25
N LEU A 64 20.13 -8.37 -17.25
CA LEU A 64 20.29 -7.00 -17.78
C LEU A 64 20.91 -6.03 -16.77
N THR A 65 21.23 -6.50 -15.56
CA THR A 65 21.84 -5.72 -14.47
C THR A 65 23.34 -6.04 -14.27
N ASN A 66 23.99 -6.65 -15.26
CA ASN A 66 25.41 -7.03 -15.24
C ASN A 66 26.29 -5.91 -15.79
#